data_AF-A0A943DJF9-F1
#
_entry.id   AF-A0A943DJF9-F1
#
_cell.length_a   1.000
_cell.length_b   1.000
_cell.length_c   1.000
_cell.angle_alpha   90.00
_cell.angle_beta   90.00
_cell.angle_gamma   90.00
#
_symmetry.space_group_name_H-M   'P 1'
#
loop_
_entity.id
_entity.type
_entity.pdbx_description
1 polymer ?
#
loop_
_entity_poly.entity_id
_entity_poly.type
_entity_poly.pdbx_seq_one_letter_code
_entity_poly.pdbx_strand_id
1 'polypeptide(L)'
;MSKKIKKRLIWISSILVPLLLLIYFLSPSISVEMVGNGVFEKEQNASNFQKSNKMYYVTVSEKNLEDYSIKKISLVDDKNQEITIQKKDLFSEAKTVLWFYGKPHSNYKLVYHIQKKNDTDQTVLRKTFSTADKPSNLEDVNQIVDKKVKDEFNKKIKNSILNKTKEMTKSINVYYTPSQKELESIQQAYTETFIRDLSGYKVHMDTATSDGYSFTVTSKWSEPDINDLNRRIDERENQLKQEVGHDYAQLYKRIIDELPDLIRQTPKTTTIKENKSIFKVGRIDSKAIEKNYHFSELNLLDDDFGDPISNILL
;
A
#
# COMPACT_ATOMS: atom_id res chain seq x y z
N MET A 1 11.42 7.82 70.98
CA MET A 1 10.61 8.81 70.22
C MET A 1 9.17 8.83 70.77
N SER A 2 8.71 9.95 71.34
CA SER A 2 7.41 10.06 72.02
C SER A 2 6.23 9.76 71.08
N LYS A 3 5.18 9.05 71.58
CA LYS A 3 3.92 8.77 70.83
C LYS A 3 3.29 10.05 70.23
N LYS A 4 3.49 11.22 70.85
CA LYS A 4 3.03 12.52 70.35
C LYS A 4 3.77 12.96 69.08
N ILE A 5 5.07 12.67 68.97
CA ILE A 5 5.90 13.03 67.82
C ILE A 5 5.53 12.15 66.61
N LYS A 6 5.30 10.85 66.83
CA LYS A 6 4.84 9.93 65.77
C LYS A 6 3.47 10.33 65.19
N LYS A 7 2.50 10.70 66.04
CA LYS A 7 1.18 11.19 65.59
C LYS A 7 1.27 12.50 64.78
N ARG A 8 2.13 13.43 65.19
CA ARG A 8 2.38 14.68 64.44
C ARG A 8 3.04 14.41 63.08
N LEU A 9 3.98 13.48 63.00
CA LEU A 9 4.65 13.11 61.74
C LEU A 9 3.66 12.49 60.73
N ILE A 10 2.78 11.60 61.21
CA ILE A 10 1.74 10.97 60.38
C ILE A 10 0.78 12.03 59.85
N TRP A 11 0.33 12.96 60.70
CA TRP A 11 -0.60 14.02 60.30
C TRP A 11 0.02 15.00 59.28
N ILE A 12 1.29 15.39 59.47
CA ILE A 12 2.04 16.21 58.51
C ILE A 12 2.18 15.46 57.18
N SER A 13 2.52 14.17 57.20
CA SER A 13 2.63 13.36 55.99
C SER A 13 1.28 13.21 55.26
N SER A 14 0.17 13.04 56.00
CA SER A 14 -1.18 12.94 55.44
C SER A 14 -1.67 14.22 54.73
N ILE A 15 -1.07 15.38 55.01
CA ILE A 15 -1.40 16.67 54.35
C ILE A 15 -0.38 17.00 53.26
N LEU A 16 0.91 16.76 53.55
CA LEU A 16 2.00 17.09 52.64
C LEU A 16 1.97 16.24 51.36
N VAL A 17 1.64 14.94 51.48
CA VAL A 17 1.61 14.02 50.33
C VAL A 17 0.51 14.42 49.33
N PRO A 18 -0.76 14.66 49.73
CA PRO A 18 -1.78 15.17 48.82
C PRO A 18 -1.42 16.52 48.21
N LEU A 19 -0.82 17.43 48.99
CA LEU A 19 -0.43 18.74 48.48
C LEU A 19 0.68 18.65 47.41
N LEU A 20 1.69 17.81 47.64
CA LEU A 20 2.75 17.56 46.67
C LEU A 20 2.22 16.87 45.41
N LEU A 21 1.28 15.93 45.56
CA LEU A 21 0.60 15.30 44.43
C LEU A 21 -0.22 16.33 43.65
N LEU A 22 -0.94 17.22 44.32
CA LEU A 22 -1.70 18.29 43.68
C LEU A 22 -0.79 19.24 42.89
N ILE A 23 0.32 19.68 43.49
CA ILE A 23 1.33 20.52 42.82
C ILE A 23 1.89 19.78 41.59
N TYR A 24 2.20 18.49 41.72
CA TYR A 24 2.68 17.67 40.61
C TYR A 24 1.65 17.57 39.47
N PHE A 25 0.37 17.34 39.79
CA PHE A 25 -0.70 17.24 38.80
C PHE A 25 -1.03 18.56 38.11
N LEU A 26 -0.81 19.70 38.78
CA LEU A 26 -1.06 21.05 38.24
C LEU A 26 0.17 21.67 37.56
N SER A 27 1.36 21.06 37.72
CA SER A 27 2.58 21.58 37.11
C SER A 27 2.55 21.43 35.58
N PRO A 28 3.10 22.40 34.83
CA PRO A 28 3.23 22.29 33.39
C PRO A 28 4.14 21.11 33.04
N SER A 29 3.72 20.28 32.10
CA SER A 29 4.50 19.11 31.70
C SER A 29 4.31 18.77 30.22
N ILE A 30 5.32 18.10 29.67
CA ILE A 30 5.29 17.52 28.34
C ILE A 30 5.61 16.03 28.42
N SER A 31 4.98 15.25 27.54
CA SER A 31 5.28 13.83 27.37
C SER A 31 5.29 13.45 25.90
N VAL A 32 6.10 12.45 25.55
CA VAL A 32 6.13 11.90 24.20
C VAL A 32 5.17 10.72 24.16
N GLU A 33 4.15 10.82 23.31
CA GLU A 33 3.15 9.76 23.13
C GLU A 33 3.58 8.78 22.04
N MET A 34 4.06 9.31 20.91
CA MET A 34 4.39 8.53 19.75
C MET A 34 5.58 9.13 19.03
N VAL A 35 6.46 8.28 18.52
CA VAL A 35 7.54 8.63 17.61
C VAL A 35 7.38 7.74 16.39
N GLY A 36 7.40 8.33 15.20
CA GLY A 36 7.24 7.61 13.96
C GLY A 36 8.12 8.15 12.85
N ASN A 37 8.18 7.40 11.76
CA ASN A 37 8.80 7.79 10.51
C ASN A 37 7.68 8.04 9.48
N GLY A 38 7.82 9.04 8.61
CA GLY A 38 6.73 9.42 7.71
C GLY A 38 7.14 10.36 6.58
N VAL A 39 6.20 10.66 5.69
CA VAL A 39 6.45 11.52 4.51
C VAL A 39 5.77 12.87 4.70
N PHE A 40 6.47 13.92 4.30
CA PHE A 40 5.99 15.30 4.37
C PHE A 40 4.99 15.60 3.23
N GLU A 41 3.86 16.23 3.55
CA GLU A 41 2.69 16.49 2.69
C GLU A 41 2.93 17.27 1.39
N LYS A 42 4.09 17.93 1.20
CA LYS A 42 4.45 18.42 -0.13
C LYS A 42 4.84 17.22 -0.99
N GLU A 43 3.83 16.64 -1.64
CA GLU A 43 3.89 15.64 -2.73
C GLU A 43 5.31 15.31 -3.13
N GLN A 44 5.97 14.44 -2.36
CA GLN A 44 7.27 13.95 -2.79
C GLN A 44 6.96 12.90 -3.84
N ASN A 45 7.15 13.29 -5.10
CA ASN A 45 7.36 12.32 -6.17
C ASN A 45 8.35 11.30 -5.63
N ALA A 46 7.96 10.02 -5.67
CA ALA A 46 8.69 8.91 -5.07
C ALA A 46 10.12 8.73 -5.59
N SER A 47 10.56 9.55 -6.57
CA SER A 47 11.93 9.62 -7.07
C SER A 47 12.99 9.93 -6.00
N ASN A 48 12.63 10.35 -4.78
CA ASN A 48 13.57 10.59 -3.68
C ASN A 48 13.18 9.93 -2.34
N PHE A 49 12.89 8.62 -2.34
CA PHE A 49 12.67 7.82 -1.11
C PHE A 49 13.71 8.07 -0.01
N GLN A 50 14.96 8.40 -0.36
CA GLN A 50 16.04 8.69 0.58
C GLN A 50 15.76 9.87 1.54
N LYS A 51 15.05 10.92 1.09
CA LYS A 51 14.72 12.07 1.95
C LYS A 51 13.55 11.73 2.86
N SER A 52 12.51 11.09 2.32
CA SER A 52 11.35 10.62 3.07
C SER A 52 11.73 9.63 4.18
N ASN A 53 12.64 8.69 3.91
CA ASN A 53 13.10 7.74 4.91
C ASN A 53 13.86 8.38 6.09
N LYS A 54 14.31 9.63 5.94
CA LYS A 54 14.96 10.41 7.01
C LYS A 54 14.01 11.34 7.74
N MET A 55 12.74 11.41 7.36
CA MET A 55 11.76 12.28 8.00
C MET A 55 11.03 11.53 9.13
N TYR A 56 11.06 12.11 10.33
CA TYR A 56 10.43 11.57 11.53
C TYR A 56 9.41 12.57 12.06
N TYR A 57 8.46 12.06 12.84
CA TYR A 57 7.56 12.88 13.63
C TYR A 57 7.55 12.41 15.08
N VAL A 58 7.27 13.35 15.98
CA VAL A 58 7.00 13.08 17.38
C VAL A 58 5.70 13.76 17.79
N THR A 59 4.79 12.98 18.37
CA THR A 59 3.55 13.48 18.99
C THR A 59 3.82 13.76 20.45
N VAL A 60 3.62 15.01 20.84
CA VAL A 60 3.89 15.55 22.16
C VAL A 60 2.56 15.88 22.82
N SER A 61 2.29 15.27 23.96
CA SER A 61 1.19 15.68 24.83
C SER A 61 1.66 16.78 25.77
N GLU A 62 0.89 17.85 25.79
CA GLU A 62 1.12 19.08 26.52
C GLU A 62 0.04 19.20 27.61
N LYS A 63 0.45 19.33 28.88
CA LYS A 63 -0.48 19.41 30.03
C LYS A 63 -0.21 20.64 30.86
N ASN A 64 -1.28 21.29 31.31
CA ASN A 64 -1.26 22.50 32.15
C ASN A 64 -0.40 23.63 31.54
N LEU A 65 -0.44 23.78 30.21
CA LEU A 65 0.28 24.85 29.50
C LEU A 65 -0.62 26.04 29.13
N GLU A 66 -1.90 26.01 29.50
CA GLU A 66 -2.90 27.04 29.17
C GLU A 66 -2.50 28.44 29.67
N ASP A 67 -1.89 28.53 30.86
CA ASP A 67 -1.41 29.78 31.47
C ASP A 67 0.00 30.17 31.04
N TYR A 68 0.61 29.39 30.14
CA TYR A 68 1.97 29.58 29.68
C TYR A 68 2.00 29.99 28.20
N SER A 69 2.94 30.85 27.85
CA SER A 69 3.35 31.11 26.47
C SER A 69 4.55 30.26 26.12
N ILE A 70 4.45 29.49 25.03
CA ILE A 70 5.59 28.77 24.46
C ILE A 70 6.47 29.77 23.71
N LYS A 71 7.67 30.01 24.20
CA LYS A 71 8.63 30.94 23.58
C LYS A 71 9.48 30.28 22.50
N LYS A 72 9.94 29.07 22.77
CA LYS A 72 10.75 28.29 21.83
C LYS A 72 10.51 26.81 22.06
N ILE A 73 10.39 26.06 20.97
CA ILE A 73 10.51 24.61 20.96
C ILE A 73 11.81 24.29 20.23
N SER A 74 12.73 23.60 20.91
CA SER A 74 13.97 23.12 20.33
C SER A 74 14.00 21.60 20.35
N LEU A 75 14.54 21.02 19.30
CA LEU A 75 14.89 19.62 19.22
C LEU A 75 16.41 19.52 19.14
N VAL A 76 17.02 18.68 19.95
CA VAL A 76 18.46 18.43 19.89
C VAL A 76 18.76 16.94 19.82
N ASP A 77 19.88 16.59 19.19
CA ASP A 77 20.40 15.22 19.17
C ASP A 77 21.14 14.85 20.48
N ASP A 78 21.70 13.65 20.51
CA ASP A 78 22.51 13.10 21.61
C ASP A 78 23.77 13.92 21.92
N LYS A 79 24.27 14.68 20.93
CA LYS A 79 25.39 15.61 21.05
C LYS A 79 24.96 17.03 21.41
N ASN A 80 23.68 17.23 21.71
CA ASN A 80 23.06 18.55 21.95
C ASN A 80 23.13 19.51 20.76
N GLN A 81 23.29 19.00 19.53
CA GLN A 81 23.21 19.83 18.33
C GLN A 81 21.74 20.07 17.98
N GLU A 82 21.40 21.31 17.63
CA GLU A 82 20.03 21.69 17.29
C GLU A 82 19.61 21.06 15.95
N ILE A 83 18.47 20.39 15.97
CA ILE A 83 17.82 19.78 14.82
C ILE A 83 16.68 20.67 14.38
N THR A 84 16.69 21.06 13.11
CA THR A 84 15.65 21.91 12.53
C THR A 84 14.31 21.18 12.49
N ILE A 85 13.34 21.71 13.22
CA ILE A 85 11.93 21.32 13.12
C ILE A 85 11.40 21.85 11.77
N GLN A 86 10.93 20.94 10.93
CA GLN A 86 10.48 21.24 9.56
C GLN A 86 9.03 21.71 9.52
N LYS A 87 8.19 21.16 10.41
CA LYS A 87 6.78 21.53 10.55
C LYS A 87 6.28 21.24 11.95
N LYS A 88 5.31 22.04 12.36
CA LYS A 88 4.55 21.87 13.58
C LYS A 88 3.08 21.80 13.21
N ASP A 89 2.43 20.70 13.54
CA ASP A 89 0.99 20.49 13.37
C ASP A 89 0.31 20.44 14.73
N LEU A 90 -0.87 21.06 14.82
CA LEU A 90 -1.71 20.95 16.01
C LEU A 90 -2.65 19.76 15.80
N PHE A 91 -2.49 18.69 16.60
CA PHE A 91 -3.33 17.50 16.50
C PHE A 91 -4.60 17.65 17.35
N SER A 92 -4.50 18.34 18.49
CA SER A 92 -5.61 18.77 19.35
C SER A 92 -5.15 19.92 20.24
N GLU A 93 -6.03 20.54 21.02
CA GLU A 93 -5.67 21.62 21.96
C GLU A 93 -4.50 21.27 22.90
N ALA A 94 -4.32 19.98 23.23
CA ALA A 94 -3.29 19.48 24.14
C ALA A 94 -2.23 18.59 23.46
N LYS A 95 -2.21 18.53 22.11
CA LYS A 95 -1.26 17.67 21.38
C LYS A 95 -0.66 18.36 20.16
N THR A 96 0.66 18.37 20.12
CA THR A 96 1.45 18.91 19.01
C THR A 96 2.21 17.78 18.32
N VAL A 97 2.26 17.80 16.98
CA VAL A 97 3.11 16.91 16.18
C VAL A 97 4.25 17.74 15.59
N LEU A 98 5.48 17.30 15.80
CA LEU A 98 6.68 17.97 15.29
C LEU A 98 7.38 17.07 14.29
N TRP A 99 7.62 17.59 13.08
CA TRP A 99 8.31 16.89 12.00
C TRP A 99 9.76 17.35 11.89
N PHE A 100 10.68 16.42 11.69
CA PHE A 100 12.11 16.71 11.63
C PHE A 100 12.89 15.67 10.82
N TYR A 101 14.03 16.08 10.25
CA TYR A 101 14.96 15.13 9.64
C TYR A 101 15.84 14.50 10.72
N GLY A 102 15.74 13.18 10.84
CA GLY A 102 16.43 12.39 11.85
C GLY A 102 17.20 11.20 11.26
N LYS A 103 17.81 10.44 12.17
CA LYS A 103 18.54 9.20 11.89
C LYS A 103 17.83 8.04 12.59
N PRO A 104 17.90 6.82 12.04
CA PRO A 104 17.45 5.63 12.75
C PRO A 104 18.28 5.41 14.01
N HIS A 105 17.70 4.71 15.00
CA HIS A 105 18.38 4.36 16.26
C HIS A 105 19.06 5.56 16.94
N SER A 106 18.39 6.71 16.99
CA SER A 106 18.98 7.95 17.50
C SER A 106 18.15 8.50 18.64
N ASN A 107 18.83 8.99 19.66
CA ASN A 107 18.22 9.64 20.81
C ASN A 107 18.12 11.13 20.57
N TYR A 108 16.95 11.68 20.88
CA TYR A 108 16.67 13.09 20.77
C TYR A 108 16.12 13.62 22.08
N LYS A 109 16.27 14.93 22.28
CA LYS A 109 15.74 15.65 23.42
C LYS A 109 14.93 16.84 22.94
N LEU A 110 13.66 16.82 23.30
CA LEU A 110 12.73 17.92 23.11
C LEU A 110 12.84 18.90 24.28
N VAL A 111 12.92 20.18 23.97
CA VAL A 111 13.09 21.27 24.95
C VAL A 111 12.05 22.34 24.69
N TYR A 112 11.17 22.57 25.67
CA TYR A 112 10.16 23.62 25.66
C TYR A 112 10.59 24.74 26.58
N HIS A 113 10.79 25.93 26.02
CA HIS A 113 10.96 27.16 26.78
C HIS A 113 9.60 27.81 26.94
N ILE A 114 9.08 27.79 28.16
CA ILE A 114 7.76 28.33 28.50
C ILE A 114 7.91 29.49 29.48
N GLN A 115 6.99 30.44 29.41
CA GLN A 115 6.92 31.57 30.33
C GLN A 115 5.47 31.75 30.74
N LYS A 116 5.20 31.93 32.03
CA LYS A 116 3.84 32.19 32.49
C LYS A 116 3.38 33.55 31.96
N LYS A 117 2.13 33.66 31.49
CA LYS A 117 1.65 34.82 30.72
C LYS A 117 1.81 36.17 31.43
N ASN A 118 1.72 36.18 32.76
CA ASN A 118 1.81 37.39 33.60
C ASN A 118 3.09 37.43 34.45
N ASP A 119 4.13 36.71 34.05
CA ASP A 119 5.37 36.56 34.81
C ASP A 119 6.58 36.73 33.89
N THR A 120 7.75 37.04 34.45
CA THR A 120 9.03 37.07 33.76
C THR A 120 9.77 35.73 33.84
N ASP A 121 9.39 34.87 34.78
CA ASP A 121 10.10 33.62 35.04
C ASP A 121 9.91 32.60 33.91
N GLN A 122 11.05 32.13 33.39
CA GLN A 122 11.10 31.12 32.35
C GLN A 122 11.29 29.74 32.96
N THR A 123 10.48 28.79 32.51
CA THR A 123 10.61 27.38 32.86
C THR A 123 11.02 26.60 31.62
N VAL A 124 11.86 25.57 31.80
CA VAL A 124 12.30 24.69 30.72
C VAL A 124 11.79 23.29 30.98
N LEU A 125 10.92 22.79 30.11
CA LEU A 125 10.47 21.41 30.13
C LEU A 125 11.31 20.59 29.15
N ARG A 126 11.67 19.36 29.55
CA ARG A 126 12.54 18.49 28.74
C ARG A 126 11.98 17.09 28.69
N LYS A 127 12.03 16.47 27.50
CA LYS A 127 11.72 15.06 27.33
C LYS A 127 12.63 14.42 26.31
N THR A 128 13.15 13.24 26.63
CA THR A 128 13.94 12.44 25.71
C THR A 128 13.07 11.40 25.01
N PHE A 129 13.43 11.07 23.79
CA PHE A 129 12.81 10.00 23.02
C PHE A 129 13.81 9.41 22.03
N SER A 130 13.48 8.25 21.47
CA SER A 130 14.35 7.53 20.54
C SER A 130 13.58 7.22 19.26
N THR A 131 14.26 7.27 18.12
CA THR A 131 13.73 6.77 16.85
C THR A 131 13.94 5.26 16.75
N ALA A 132 13.06 4.58 16.01
CA ALA A 132 13.14 3.13 15.82
C ALA A 132 14.39 2.71 15.01
N ASP A 133 14.76 1.43 15.15
CA ASP A 133 15.92 0.83 14.46
C ASP A 133 15.76 0.80 12.94
N LYS A 134 14.53 0.61 12.46
CA LYS A 134 14.18 0.62 11.04
C LYS A 134 13.09 1.66 10.80
N PRO A 135 13.31 2.67 9.93
CA PRO A 135 12.23 3.54 9.49
C PRO A 135 11.17 2.69 8.76
N SER A 136 9.90 3.14 8.74
CA SER A 136 8.92 2.56 7.82
C SER A 136 9.39 2.90 6.40
N ASN A 137 10.11 1.97 5.78
CA ASN A 137 10.78 2.23 4.53
C ASN A 137 9.72 2.22 3.42
N LEU A 138 9.61 3.34 2.69
CA LEU A 138 8.72 3.41 1.54
C LEU A 138 9.06 2.36 0.48
N GLU A 139 10.32 1.94 0.44
CA GLU A 139 10.79 0.83 -0.40
C GLU A 139 10.13 -0.50 0.02
N ASP A 140 10.07 -0.81 1.32
CA ASP A 140 9.41 -2.03 1.81
C ASP A 140 7.92 -2.00 1.46
N VAL A 141 7.27 -0.84 1.61
CA VAL A 141 5.87 -0.65 1.20
C VAL A 141 5.73 -0.89 -0.31
N ASN A 142 6.59 -0.28 -1.13
CA ASN A 142 6.56 -0.42 -2.58
C ASN A 142 6.77 -1.87 -3.01
N GLN A 143 7.71 -2.61 -2.40
CA GLN A 143 7.98 -4.01 -2.70
C GLN A 143 6.82 -4.94 -2.30
N ILE A 144 6.22 -4.73 -1.13
CA ILE A 144 5.07 -5.52 -0.66
C ILE A 144 3.86 -5.26 -1.58
N VAL A 145 3.62 -4.00 -1.94
CA VAL A 145 2.53 -3.61 -2.84
C VAL A 145 2.76 -4.18 -4.23
N ASP A 146 3.96 -4.04 -4.80
CA ASP A 146 4.31 -4.61 -6.12
C ASP A 146 4.01 -6.11 -6.18
N LYS A 147 4.48 -6.88 -5.19
CA LYS A 147 4.22 -8.32 -5.13
C LYS A 147 2.73 -8.64 -5.05
N LYS A 148 2.00 -8.02 -4.12
CA LYS A 148 0.57 -8.31 -3.92
C LYS A 148 -0.29 -7.89 -5.09
N VAL A 149 0.00 -6.73 -5.68
CA VAL A 149 -0.72 -6.22 -6.85
C VAL A 149 -0.44 -7.09 -8.06
N LYS A 150 0.79 -7.61 -8.23
CA LYS A 150 1.11 -8.55 -9.30
C LYS A 150 0.32 -9.85 -9.19
N ASP A 151 0.20 -10.41 -7.98
CA ASP A 151 -0.59 -11.63 -7.75
C ASP A 151 -2.08 -11.41 -8.07
N GLU A 152 -2.67 -10.32 -7.59
CA GLU A 152 -4.08 -9.98 -7.87
C GLU A 152 -4.30 -9.63 -9.35
N PHE A 153 -3.38 -8.90 -9.98
CA PHE A 153 -3.42 -8.56 -11.39
C PHE A 153 -3.45 -9.83 -12.27
N ASN A 154 -2.54 -10.78 -12.00
CA ASN A 154 -2.50 -12.07 -12.71
C ASN A 154 -3.79 -12.87 -12.50
N LYS A 155 -4.31 -12.90 -11.26
CA LYS A 155 -5.56 -13.60 -10.94
C LYS A 155 -6.74 -13.01 -11.69
N LYS A 156 -6.87 -11.68 -11.75
CA LYS A 156 -7.97 -11.00 -12.45
C LYS A 156 -7.92 -11.26 -13.96
N ILE A 157 -6.73 -11.19 -14.59
CA ILE A 157 -6.60 -11.50 -16.02
C ILE A 157 -7.01 -12.95 -16.31
N LYS A 158 -6.51 -13.93 -15.54
CA LYS A 158 -6.88 -15.34 -15.73
C LYS A 158 -8.38 -15.57 -15.60
N ASN A 159 -9.02 -14.95 -14.60
CA ASN A 159 -10.46 -15.05 -14.39
C ASN A 159 -11.26 -14.41 -15.53
N SER A 160 -10.83 -13.23 -16.01
CA SER A 160 -11.47 -12.55 -17.16
C SER A 160 -11.38 -13.43 -18.42
N ILE A 161 -10.18 -13.91 -18.77
CA ILE A 161 -9.99 -14.80 -19.93
C ILE A 161 -10.82 -16.06 -19.79
N LEU A 162 -10.86 -16.71 -18.62
CA LEU A 162 -11.66 -17.92 -18.41
C LEU A 162 -13.16 -17.66 -18.59
N ASN A 163 -13.68 -16.54 -18.07
CA ASN A 163 -15.07 -16.16 -18.23
C ASN A 163 -15.40 -15.90 -19.70
N LYS A 164 -14.55 -15.16 -20.42
CA LYS A 164 -14.75 -14.90 -21.85
C LYS A 164 -14.61 -16.17 -22.68
N THR A 165 -13.73 -17.11 -22.30
CA THR A 165 -13.64 -18.45 -22.91
C THR A 165 -14.96 -19.20 -22.75
N LYS A 166 -15.55 -19.19 -21.54
CA LYS A 166 -16.87 -19.81 -21.29
C LYS A 166 -17.95 -19.22 -22.19
N GLU A 167 -17.99 -17.89 -22.30
CA GLU A 167 -18.94 -17.20 -23.19
C GLU A 167 -18.74 -17.57 -24.67
N MET A 168 -17.50 -17.53 -25.15
CA MET A 168 -17.13 -17.93 -26.52
C MET A 168 -17.61 -19.34 -26.86
N THR A 169 -17.42 -20.32 -25.96
CA THR A 169 -17.86 -21.71 -26.21
C THR A 169 -19.36 -21.94 -26.19
N LYS A 170 -20.18 -20.94 -25.81
CA LYS A 170 -21.64 -21.14 -25.74
C LYS A 170 -22.28 -21.41 -27.10
N SER A 171 -21.70 -20.92 -28.20
CA SER A 171 -22.22 -21.14 -29.56
C SER A 171 -22.30 -22.63 -29.92
N ILE A 172 -21.34 -23.43 -29.45
CA ILE A 172 -21.22 -24.86 -29.80
C ILE A 172 -21.88 -25.80 -28.80
N ASN A 173 -22.43 -25.30 -27.69
CA ASN A 173 -23.01 -26.13 -26.63
C ASN A 173 -24.14 -27.05 -27.08
N VAL A 174 -24.79 -26.74 -28.21
CA VAL A 174 -25.81 -27.60 -28.82
C VAL A 174 -25.24 -28.90 -29.39
N TYR A 175 -23.94 -28.93 -29.70
CA TYR A 175 -23.23 -30.08 -30.25
C TYR A 175 -22.22 -30.68 -29.26
N TYR A 176 -21.51 -29.83 -28.52
CA TYR A 176 -20.51 -30.23 -27.55
C TYR A 176 -20.40 -29.19 -26.43
N THR A 177 -20.44 -29.65 -25.17
CA THR A 177 -20.22 -28.79 -23.99
C THR A 177 -18.81 -29.04 -23.45
N PRO A 178 -17.87 -28.09 -23.58
CA PRO A 178 -16.53 -28.23 -23.04
C PRO A 178 -16.52 -28.39 -21.53
N SER A 179 -15.67 -29.28 -21.04
CA SER A 179 -15.38 -29.43 -19.61
C SER A 179 -14.59 -28.24 -19.07
N GLN A 180 -14.65 -28.04 -17.75
CA GLN A 180 -13.86 -27.00 -17.08
C GLN A 180 -12.34 -27.14 -17.35
N LYS A 181 -11.83 -28.36 -17.50
CA LYS A 181 -10.42 -28.62 -17.80
C LYS A 181 -10.03 -28.17 -19.21
N GLU A 182 -10.90 -28.36 -20.20
CA GLU A 182 -10.67 -27.88 -21.57
C GLU A 182 -10.68 -26.34 -21.60
N LEU A 183 -11.65 -25.72 -20.93
CA LEU A 183 -11.74 -24.27 -20.80
C LEU A 183 -10.50 -23.66 -20.13
N GLU A 184 -10.02 -24.29 -19.05
CA GLU A 184 -8.77 -23.90 -18.36
C GLU A 184 -7.54 -24.09 -19.24
N SER A 185 -7.51 -25.13 -20.09
CA SER A 185 -6.40 -25.37 -21.02
C SER A 185 -6.33 -24.30 -22.11
N ILE A 186 -7.48 -23.85 -22.64
CA ILE A 186 -7.59 -22.73 -23.57
C ILE A 186 -7.13 -21.43 -22.89
N GLN A 187 -7.65 -21.14 -21.70
CA GLN A 187 -7.24 -19.96 -20.91
C GLN A 187 -5.74 -19.96 -20.62
N GLN A 188 -5.16 -21.11 -20.27
CA GLN A 188 -3.74 -21.25 -20.01
C GLN A 188 -2.92 -20.98 -21.26
N ALA A 189 -3.25 -21.59 -22.40
CA ALA A 189 -2.56 -21.35 -23.66
C ALA A 189 -2.61 -19.87 -24.07
N TYR A 190 -3.78 -19.23 -23.96
CA TYR A 190 -3.93 -17.81 -24.25
C TYR A 190 -3.05 -16.94 -23.33
N THR A 191 -3.09 -17.23 -22.02
CA THR A 191 -2.31 -16.48 -21.03
C THR A 191 -0.81 -16.66 -21.27
N GLU A 192 -0.35 -17.87 -21.56
CA GLU A 192 1.07 -18.17 -21.77
C GLU A 192 1.62 -17.57 -23.06
N THR A 193 0.81 -17.48 -24.12
CA THR A 193 1.23 -16.94 -25.42
C THR A 193 1.17 -15.42 -25.45
N PHE A 194 0.05 -14.83 -25.03
CA PHE A 194 -0.23 -13.41 -25.26
C PHE A 194 0.08 -12.53 -24.07
N ILE A 195 -0.13 -13.04 -22.86
CA ILE A 195 -0.08 -12.25 -21.63
C ILE A 195 1.19 -12.49 -20.80
N ARG A 196 1.81 -13.67 -20.89
CA ARG A 196 3.01 -13.99 -20.11
C ARG A 196 4.11 -12.98 -20.39
N ASP A 197 4.78 -12.55 -19.32
CA ASP A 197 5.90 -11.61 -19.36
C ASP A 197 5.54 -10.25 -19.99
N LEU A 198 4.39 -9.68 -19.58
CA LEU A 198 3.97 -8.33 -19.98
C LEU A 198 5.12 -7.33 -19.90
N SER A 199 5.54 -6.85 -21.07
CA SER A 199 6.63 -5.90 -21.19
C SER A 199 6.27 -4.61 -20.46
N GLY A 200 7.22 -4.05 -19.72
CA GLY A 200 6.99 -2.82 -18.95
C GLY A 200 5.97 -2.97 -17.81
N TYR A 201 5.63 -4.20 -17.39
CA TYR A 201 4.90 -4.40 -16.14
C TYR A 201 5.68 -3.77 -14.99
N LYS A 202 5.07 -2.80 -14.32
CA LYS A 202 5.65 -2.14 -13.15
C LYS A 202 4.55 -1.62 -12.26
N VAL A 203 4.68 -1.88 -10.97
CA VAL A 203 3.98 -1.11 -9.94
C VAL A 203 4.92 -0.03 -9.44
N HIS A 204 4.49 1.22 -9.52
CA HIS A 204 5.27 2.35 -9.09
C HIS A 204 4.48 3.15 -8.06
N MET A 205 5.03 3.36 -6.87
CA MET A 205 4.51 4.39 -5.96
C MET A 205 4.74 5.76 -6.61
N ASP A 206 3.68 6.51 -6.88
CA ASP A 206 3.76 7.86 -7.43
C ASP A 206 4.03 8.86 -6.31
N THR A 207 3.22 8.80 -5.25
CA THR A 207 3.24 9.72 -4.12
C THR A 207 3.03 9.00 -2.80
N ALA A 208 3.57 9.59 -1.73
CA ALA A 208 3.33 9.18 -0.36
C ALA A 208 3.02 10.42 0.47
N THR A 209 1.88 10.40 1.17
CA THR A 209 1.38 11.50 2.00
C THR A 209 1.07 11.00 3.42
N SER A 210 0.59 11.91 4.27
CA SER A 210 0.01 11.60 5.58
C SER A 210 -1.22 10.68 5.47
N ASP A 211 -2.03 10.87 4.42
CA ASP A 211 -3.26 10.11 4.19
C ASP A 211 -3.03 8.72 3.58
N GLY A 212 -1.92 8.52 2.87
CA GLY A 212 -1.61 7.22 2.27
C GLY A 212 -0.60 7.25 1.14
N TYR A 213 -0.72 6.29 0.24
CA TYR A 213 0.17 6.06 -0.89
C TYR A 213 -0.66 6.04 -2.18
N SER A 214 -0.15 6.65 -3.25
CA SER A 214 -0.67 6.50 -4.60
C SER A 214 0.27 5.63 -5.41
N PHE A 215 -0.29 4.74 -6.22
CA PHE A 215 0.47 3.85 -7.08
C PHE A 215 -0.10 3.85 -8.49
N THR A 216 0.79 3.70 -9.47
CA THR A 216 0.47 3.43 -10.86
C THR A 216 0.94 2.02 -11.22
N VAL A 217 0.04 1.21 -11.77
CA VAL A 217 0.38 -0.02 -12.50
C VAL A 217 0.46 0.31 -13.98
N THR A 218 1.58 0.01 -14.62
CA THR A 218 1.69 0.03 -16.08
C THR A 218 1.92 -1.37 -16.61
N SER A 219 1.42 -1.66 -17.80
CA SER A 219 1.80 -2.85 -18.56
C SER A 219 1.63 -2.61 -20.05
N LYS A 220 2.36 -3.37 -20.87
CA LYS A 220 2.19 -3.37 -22.33
C LYS A 220 1.94 -4.78 -22.82
N TRP A 221 1.02 -4.90 -23.77
CA TRP A 221 0.69 -6.18 -24.40
C TRP A 221 0.27 -5.97 -25.85
N SER A 222 0.28 -7.05 -26.62
CA SER A 222 -0.21 -7.05 -27.99
C SER A 222 -1.27 -8.13 -28.12
N GLU A 223 -2.35 -7.78 -28.79
CA GLU A 223 -3.46 -8.69 -29.03
C GLU A 223 -3.04 -9.84 -29.95
N PRO A 224 -3.66 -11.03 -29.82
CA PRO A 224 -3.57 -12.06 -30.84
C PRO A 224 -4.11 -11.55 -32.19
N ASP A 225 -3.55 -12.04 -33.29
CA ASP A 225 -4.18 -11.90 -34.60
C ASP A 225 -5.39 -12.85 -34.69
N ILE A 226 -6.55 -12.34 -34.27
CA ILE A 226 -7.80 -13.10 -34.25
C ILE A 226 -8.22 -13.54 -35.65
N ASN A 227 -7.89 -12.78 -36.69
CA ASN A 227 -8.23 -13.16 -38.07
C ASN A 227 -7.41 -14.38 -38.52
N ASP A 228 -6.12 -14.40 -38.21
CA ASP A 228 -5.27 -15.58 -38.49
C ASP A 228 -5.72 -16.81 -37.69
N LEU A 229 -6.10 -16.62 -36.41
CA LEU A 229 -6.63 -17.71 -35.58
C LEU A 229 -7.93 -18.27 -36.14
N ASN A 230 -8.92 -17.43 -36.44
CA ASN A 230 -10.20 -17.87 -37.00
C ASN A 230 -10.02 -18.58 -38.35
N ARG A 231 -9.14 -18.07 -39.23
CA ARG A 231 -8.80 -18.75 -40.49
C ARG A 231 -8.28 -20.17 -40.26
N ARG A 232 -7.39 -20.37 -39.27
CA ARG A 232 -6.85 -21.70 -38.95
C ARG A 232 -7.91 -22.63 -38.35
N ILE A 233 -8.82 -22.09 -37.53
CA ILE A 233 -9.96 -22.84 -36.99
C ILE A 233 -10.86 -23.29 -38.14
N ASP A 234 -11.23 -22.40 -39.06
CA ASP A 234 -12.05 -22.72 -40.24
C ASP A 234 -11.40 -23.79 -41.12
N GLU A 235 -10.10 -23.65 -41.40
CA GLU A 235 -9.32 -24.64 -42.14
C GLU A 235 -9.34 -26.00 -41.46
N ARG A 236 -9.16 -26.02 -40.14
CA ARG A 236 -9.15 -27.26 -39.36
C ARG A 236 -10.54 -27.88 -39.26
N GLU A 237 -11.59 -27.08 -39.10
CA GLU A 237 -12.98 -27.53 -39.09
C GLU A 237 -13.33 -28.21 -40.42
N ASN A 238 -12.93 -27.62 -41.55
CA ASN A 238 -13.17 -28.20 -42.87
C ASN A 238 -12.45 -29.54 -43.07
N GLN A 239 -11.24 -29.69 -42.54
CA GLN A 239 -10.53 -30.98 -42.53
C GLN A 239 -11.27 -32.01 -41.66
N LEU A 240 -11.69 -31.62 -40.46
CA LEU A 240 -12.41 -32.51 -39.55
C LEU A 240 -13.76 -32.97 -40.13
N LYS A 241 -14.50 -32.11 -40.85
CA LYS A 241 -15.72 -32.51 -41.56
C LYS A 241 -15.50 -33.66 -42.54
N GLN A 242 -14.32 -33.74 -43.16
CA GLN A 242 -13.95 -34.86 -44.05
C GLN A 242 -13.58 -36.12 -43.26
N GLU A 243 -12.98 -35.97 -42.07
CA GLU A 243 -12.55 -37.08 -41.21
C GLU A 243 -13.71 -37.73 -40.44
N VAL A 244 -14.64 -36.93 -39.90
CA VAL A 244 -15.71 -37.41 -38.99
C VAL A 244 -17.12 -37.31 -39.58
N GLY A 245 -17.27 -36.75 -40.79
CA GLY A 245 -18.55 -36.64 -41.46
C GLY A 245 -19.55 -35.74 -40.71
N HIS A 246 -20.72 -36.30 -40.38
CA HIS A 246 -21.82 -35.58 -39.70
C HIS A 246 -21.81 -35.75 -38.18
N ASP A 247 -20.74 -36.30 -37.58
CA ASP A 247 -20.59 -36.34 -36.13
C ASP A 247 -20.10 -34.98 -35.61
N TYR A 248 -21.05 -34.04 -35.47
CA TYR A 248 -20.77 -32.69 -34.98
C TYR A 248 -20.23 -32.68 -33.55
N ALA A 249 -20.63 -33.63 -32.70
CA ALA A 249 -20.11 -33.73 -31.34
C ALA A 249 -18.62 -34.07 -31.35
N GLN A 250 -18.21 -35.04 -32.18
CA GLN A 250 -16.80 -35.39 -32.34
C GLN A 250 -16.00 -34.27 -33.01
N LEU A 251 -16.59 -33.57 -33.99
CA LEU A 251 -15.97 -32.42 -34.66
C LEU A 251 -15.63 -31.31 -33.66
N TYR A 252 -16.62 -30.82 -32.89
CA TYR A 252 -16.41 -29.71 -31.98
C TYR A 252 -15.54 -30.09 -30.77
N LYS A 253 -15.63 -31.34 -30.32
CA LYS A 253 -14.70 -31.86 -29.31
C LYS A 253 -13.25 -31.75 -29.78
N ARG A 254 -12.94 -32.18 -31.01
CA ARG A 254 -11.58 -32.09 -31.56
C ARG A 254 -11.12 -30.64 -31.75
N ILE A 255 -12.00 -29.75 -32.22
CA ILE A 255 -11.69 -28.31 -32.29
C ILE A 255 -11.30 -27.76 -30.91
N ILE A 256 -12.07 -28.08 -29.87
CA ILE A 256 -11.79 -27.64 -28.50
C ILE A 256 -10.49 -28.24 -27.95
N ASP A 257 -10.24 -29.51 -28.20
CA ASP A 257 -9.00 -30.20 -27.80
C ASP A 257 -7.76 -29.59 -28.49
N GLU A 258 -7.89 -29.15 -29.76
CA GLU A 258 -6.78 -28.61 -30.56
C GLU A 258 -6.62 -27.07 -30.45
N LEU A 259 -7.65 -26.35 -29.99
CA LEU A 259 -7.64 -24.89 -29.87
C LEU A 259 -6.46 -24.32 -29.05
N PRO A 260 -6.02 -24.94 -27.92
CA PRO A 260 -4.82 -24.50 -27.22
C PRO A 260 -3.56 -24.46 -28.09
N ASP A 261 -3.39 -25.43 -29.00
CA ASP A 261 -2.24 -25.46 -29.91
C ASP A 261 -2.36 -24.44 -31.03
N LEU A 262 -3.58 -24.23 -31.56
CA LEU A 262 -3.83 -23.16 -32.53
C LEU A 262 -3.50 -21.79 -31.93
N ILE A 263 -3.94 -21.53 -30.69
CA ILE A 263 -3.65 -20.31 -29.93
C ILE A 263 -2.14 -20.10 -29.75
N ARG A 264 -1.37 -21.16 -29.45
CA ARG A 264 0.11 -21.08 -29.32
C ARG A 264 0.80 -20.74 -30.64
N GLN A 265 0.21 -21.12 -31.76
CA GLN A 265 0.75 -20.85 -33.11
C GLN A 265 0.31 -19.50 -33.66
N THR A 266 -0.70 -18.86 -33.06
CA THR A 266 -1.21 -17.57 -33.49
C THR A 266 -0.20 -16.45 -33.18
N PRO A 267 0.15 -15.62 -34.18
CA PRO A 267 1.04 -14.49 -33.97
C PRO A 267 0.36 -13.37 -33.17
N LYS A 268 1.19 -12.51 -32.57
CA LYS A 268 0.75 -11.23 -32.01
C LYS A 268 0.58 -10.22 -33.14
N THR A 269 -0.41 -9.35 -33.00
CA THR A 269 -0.50 -8.13 -33.81
C THR A 269 0.68 -7.20 -33.53
N THR A 270 0.98 -6.31 -34.47
CA THR A 270 2.05 -5.32 -34.32
C THR A 270 1.69 -4.16 -33.39
N THR A 271 0.38 -3.96 -33.14
CA THR A 271 -0.11 -2.93 -32.24
C THR A 271 0.18 -3.31 -30.78
N ILE A 272 0.79 -2.38 -30.05
CA ILE A 272 1.05 -2.53 -28.62
C ILE A 272 0.01 -1.68 -27.87
N LYS A 273 -0.81 -2.33 -27.07
CA LYS A 273 -1.71 -1.69 -26.11
C LYS A 273 -0.96 -1.39 -24.82
N GLU A 274 -1.11 -0.17 -24.32
CA GLU A 274 -0.59 0.25 -23.03
C GLU A 274 -1.74 0.33 -22.02
N ASN A 275 -1.58 -0.35 -20.88
CA ASN A 275 -2.52 -0.23 -19.78
C ASN A 275 -1.90 0.59 -18.66
N LYS A 276 -2.70 1.49 -18.09
CA LYS A 276 -2.33 2.30 -16.94
C LYS A 276 -3.49 2.35 -15.97
N SER A 277 -3.29 1.84 -14.76
CA SER A 277 -4.26 1.98 -13.67
C SER A 277 -3.61 2.69 -12.48
N ILE A 278 -4.35 3.60 -11.86
CA ILE A 278 -3.91 4.33 -10.67
C ILE A 278 -4.79 3.91 -9.51
N PHE A 279 -4.16 3.55 -8.39
CA PHE A 279 -4.87 3.18 -7.17
C PHE A 279 -4.23 3.79 -5.93
N LYS A 280 -5.01 3.89 -4.86
CA LYS A 280 -4.58 4.46 -3.58
C LYS A 280 -4.67 3.42 -2.47
N VAL A 281 -3.73 3.49 -1.53
CA VAL A 281 -3.70 2.67 -0.32
C VAL A 281 -3.63 3.64 0.86
N GLY A 282 -4.52 3.48 1.85
CA GLY A 282 -4.48 4.30 3.06
C GLY A 282 -3.14 4.16 3.81
N ARG A 283 -2.81 5.14 4.65
CA ARG A 283 -1.57 5.09 5.43
C ARG A 283 -1.59 3.91 6.40
N ILE A 284 -0.89 2.84 6.03
CA ILE A 284 -0.80 1.60 6.80
C ILE A 284 0.67 1.19 6.89
N ASP A 285 1.06 0.63 8.02
CA ASP A 285 2.39 0.06 8.25
C ASP A 285 2.65 -1.11 7.28
N SER A 286 3.89 -1.26 6.80
CA SER A 286 4.26 -2.29 5.82
C SER A 286 3.86 -3.70 6.27
N LYS A 287 4.04 -4.04 7.56
CA LYS A 287 3.63 -5.36 8.11
C LYS A 287 2.12 -5.54 8.12
N ALA A 288 1.37 -4.47 8.34
CA ALA A 288 -0.08 -4.51 8.30
C ALA A 288 -0.59 -4.60 6.85
N ILE A 289 0.09 -3.97 5.89
CA ILE A 289 -0.17 -4.15 4.45
C ILE A 289 0.03 -5.63 4.09
N GLU A 290 1.15 -6.23 4.51
CA GLU A 290 1.47 -7.62 4.22
C GLU A 290 0.43 -8.61 4.77
N LYS A 291 -0.08 -8.39 5.99
CA LYS A 291 -1.01 -9.32 6.64
C LYS A 291 -2.49 -9.08 6.33
N ASN A 292 -2.92 -7.82 6.29
CA ASN A 292 -4.34 -7.48 6.44
C ASN A 292 -4.93 -6.72 5.25
N TYR A 293 -4.10 -6.18 4.35
CA TYR A 293 -4.62 -5.41 3.23
C TYR A 293 -4.98 -6.32 2.05
N HIS A 294 -6.24 -6.22 1.64
CA HIS A 294 -6.82 -6.96 0.52
C HIS A 294 -6.81 -6.08 -0.73
N PHE A 295 -6.05 -6.49 -1.75
CA PHE A 295 -5.95 -5.77 -3.03
C PHE A 295 -7.00 -6.24 -4.05
N SER A 296 -7.85 -7.20 -3.69
CA SER A 296 -8.84 -7.84 -4.57
C SER A 296 -9.91 -6.87 -5.09
N GLU A 297 -10.24 -5.83 -4.32
CA GLU A 297 -11.25 -4.82 -4.68
C GLU A 297 -10.72 -3.74 -5.63
N LEU A 298 -9.39 -3.66 -5.83
CA LEU A 298 -8.80 -2.63 -6.67
C LEU A 298 -9.18 -2.83 -8.13
N ASN A 299 -9.64 -1.79 -8.80
CA ASN A 299 -9.85 -1.84 -10.23
C ASN A 299 -8.51 -1.72 -10.98
N LEU A 300 -7.78 -2.83 -11.04
CA LEU A 300 -6.41 -2.90 -11.58
C LEU A 300 -6.37 -2.98 -13.12
N LEU A 301 -7.52 -3.16 -13.76
CA LEU A 301 -7.64 -3.49 -15.17
C LEU A 301 -8.87 -2.78 -15.76
N ASP A 302 -8.73 -2.25 -16.97
CA ASP A 302 -9.83 -2.24 -17.93
C ASP A 302 -9.87 -3.67 -18.53
N ASP A 303 -11.05 -4.27 -18.71
CA ASP A 303 -11.28 -5.72 -18.95
C ASP A 303 -10.74 -6.26 -20.30
N ASP A 304 -9.92 -5.46 -21.00
CA ASP A 304 -9.47 -5.64 -22.38
C ASP A 304 -8.66 -6.91 -22.65
N PHE A 305 -8.01 -7.50 -21.64
CA PHE A 305 -7.13 -8.66 -21.82
C PHE A 305 -7.87 -9.92 -22.27
N GLY A 306 -9.12 -10.08 -21.85
CA GLY A 306 -9.97 -11.20 -22.23
C GLY A 306 -10.78 -10.95 -23.49
N ASP A 307 -10.91 -9.70 -23.94
CA ASP A 307 -11.85 -9.37 -25.01
C ASP A 307 -11.56 -10.07 -26.35
N PRO A 308 -10.31 -10.17 -26.83
CA PRO A 308 -10.06 -10.82 -28.12
C PRO A 308 -10.51 -12.28 -28.17
N ILE A 309 -10.49 -13.00 -27.04
CA ILE A 309 -10.93 -14.41 -27.01
C ILE A 309 -12.43 -14.54 -27.33
N SER A 310 -13.22 -13.50 -27.06
CA SER A 310 -14.65 -13.48 -27.37
C SER A 310 -14.93 -13.40 -28.86
N ASN A 311 -13.93 -13.02 -29.66
CA ASN A 311 -14.01 -12.88 -31.11
C ASN A 311 -13.51 -14.13 -31.85
N ILE A 312 -13.14 -15.19 -31.12
CA ILE A 312 -12.89 -16.50 -31.72
C ILE A 312 -14.24 -17.08 -32.16
N LEU A 313 -14.31 -17.51 -33.41
CA LEU A 313 -15.52 -18.06 -34.01
C LEU A 313 -15.50 -19.60 -33.89
N LEU A 314 -16.54 -20.14 -33.24
CA LEU A 314 -16.79 -21.57 -33.04
C LEU A 314 -18.24 -21.88 -33.42
#